data_AF-A0A5B6WZK6-F1
#
_entry.id   AF-A0A5B6WZK6-F1
#
_cell.length_a   1.000
_cell.length_b   1.000
_cell.length_c   1.000
_cell.angle_alpha   90.00
_cell.angle_beta   90.00
_cell.angle_gamma   90.00
#
_symmetry.space_group_name_H-M   'P 1'
#
loop_
_entity.id
_entity.type
_entity.pdbx_description
1 polymer ?
#
loop_
_entity_poly.entity_id
_entity_poly.type
_entity_poly.pdbx_seq_one_letter_code
_entity_poly.pdbx_strand_id
1 'polypeptide(L)'
;MKLSYLARELISTDRLAPQSWCAMGNCYSLQKDHETALKNFQRSVQLNTRFAYAHTLCGHEYVALEDFENGIKSYQDALQIDSRHYNAWYGLGMIFLRQEKFEFSEHHFRTAFHINPRSSVIMSYLGTALHALKRSEDAIKIMDCAIFSDRKNPLPMYQKANILMSLEKFDGALEVLQELKEYAPREGSVYALMGKIYKRQNMHEKAMLHFGIALDLKPSATDVATIKEDFKFDVSRIRLTQHECPCIVGSGTLRNRSVETWLGIHAAAPLELVFGPYKII
;
A
#
# COMPACT_ATOMS: atom_id res chain seq x y z
N MET A 1 9.71 11.86 19.70
CA MET A 1 9.95 12.36 21.07
C MET A 1 8.68 12.69 21.86
N LYS A 2 7.64 13.33 21.28
CA LYS A 2 6.40 13.66 22.04
C LYS A 2 5.60 12.43 22.50
N LEU A 3 5.38 11.45 21.61
CA LEU A 3 4.58 10.26 21.94
C LEU A 3 5.25 9.36 22.98
N SER A 4 6.56 9.16 22.87
CA SER A 4 7.38 8.39 23.82
C SER A 4 7.43 9.03 25.22
N TYR A 5 7.42 10.36 25.29
CA TYR A 5 7.35 11.09 26.56
C TYR A 5 5.98 10.90 27.22
N LEU A 6 4.90 11.15 26.46
CA LEU A 6 3.53 10.97 26.92
C LEU A 6 3.27 9.53 27.41
N ALA A 7 3.72 8.52 26.67
CA ALA A 7 3.54 7.12 27.09
C ALA A 7 4.24 6.80 28.42
N ARG A 8 5.42 7.39 28.67
CA ARG A 8 6.13 7.23 29.96
C ARG A 8 5.40 7.94 31.08
N GLU A 9 4.91 9.14 30.84
CA GLU A 9 4.14 9.94 31.79
C GLU A 9 2.82 9.26 32.18
N LEU A 10 2.11 8.67 31.21
CA LEU A 10 0.89 7.89 31.45
C LEU A 10 1.17 6.69 32.37
N ILE A 11 2.25 5.95 32.13
CA ILE A 11 2.64 4.82 32.99
C ILE A 11 3.07 5.30 34.39
N SER A 12 3.78 6.42 34.52
CA SER A 12 4.17 6.95 35.83
C SER A 12 2.98 7.48 36.63
N THR A 13 1.95 7.98 35.95
CA THR A 13 0.74 8.48 36.58
C THR A 13 -0.18 7.34 36.99
N ASP A 14 -0.44 6.40 36.08
CA ASP A 14 -1.25 5.22 36.33
C ASP A 14 -0.73 4.01 35.57
N ARG A 15 -0.07 3.11 36.30
CA ARG A 15 0.47 1.84 35.78
C ARG A 15 -0.58 0.73 35.69
N LEU A 16 -1.72 0.88 36.36
CA LEU A 16 -2.79 -0.13 36.35
C LEU A 16 -3.83 0.16 35.26
N ALA A 17 -3.82 1.37 34.69
CA ALA A 17 -4.60 1.68 33.51
C ALA A 17 -4.11 0.89 32.28
N PRO A 18 -4.97 0.09 31.61
CA PRO A 18 -4.60 -0.62 30.38
C PRO A 18 -4.23 0.33 29.24
N GLN A 19 -4.82 1.53 29.19
CA GLN A 19 -4.57 2.56 28.17
C GLN A 19 -3.11 3.02 28.19
N SER A 20 -2.48 3.11 29.37
CA SER A 20 -1.07 3.50 29.52
C SER A 20 -0.13 2.50 28.82
N TRP A 21 -0.43 1.21 28.96
CA TRP A 21 0.31 0.14 28.30
C TRP A 21 0.06 0.08 26.79
N CYS A 22 -1.17 0.36 26.33
CA CYS A 22 -1.43 0.54 24.91
C CYS A 22 -0.65 1.73 24.30
N ALA A 23 -0.59 2.87 25.00
CA ALA A 23 0.18 4.01 24.53
C ALA A 23 1.68 3.67 24.39
N MET A 24 2.22 2.89 25.32
CA MET A 24 3.60 2.41 25.24
C MET A 24 3.80 1.41 24.11
N GLY A 25 2.90 0.42 23.97
CA GLY A 25 2.96 -0.54 22.87
C GLY A 25 2.91 0.13 21.51
N ASN A 26 2.06 1.15 21.32
CA ASN A 26 1.99 1.94 20.09
C ASN A 26 3.31 2.68 19.81
N CYS A 27 4.03 3.14 20.85
CA CYS A 27 5.35 3.77 20.67
C CYS A 27 6.40 2.79 20.14
N TYR A 28 6.39 1.54 20.62
CA TYR A 28 7.31 0.49 20.17
C TYR A 28 6.92 -0.04 18.78
N SER A 29 5.63 -0.20 18.52
CA SER A 29 5.10 -0.56 17.20
C SER A 29 5.51 0.44 16.13
N LEU A 30 5.43 1.74 16.43
CA LEU A 30 5.90 2.80 15.53
C LEU A 30 7.42 2.75 15.26
N GLN A 31 8.20 2.21 16.20
CA GLN A 31 9.63 1.96 16.06
C GLN A 31 9.94 0.62 15.38
N LYS A 32 8.91 -0.14 14.99
CA LYS A 32 8.98 -1.51 14.45
C LYS A 32 9.56 -2.54 15.42
N ASP A 33 9.54 -2.25 16.71
CA ASP A 33 9.84 -3.22 17.76
C ASP A 33 8.54 -3.96 18.13
N HIS A 34 8.14 -4.87 17.24
CA HIS A 34 6.86 -5.58 17.32
C HIS A 34 6.79 -6.52 18.54
N GLU A 35 7.91 -7.14 18.93
CA GLU A 35 7.96 -8.02 20.10
C GLU A 35 7.74 -7.24 21.41
N THR A 36 8.40 -6.08 21.57
CA THR A 36 8.20 -5.24 22.74
C THR A 36 6.81 -4.61 22.74
N ALA A 37 6.29 -4.20 21.58
CA ALA A 37 4.93 -3.71 21.45
C ALA A 37 3.91 -4.75 21.94
N LEU A 38 4.06 -5.99 21.47
CA LEU A 38 3.19 -7.11 21.84
C LEU A 38 3.22 -7.37 23.36
N LYS A 39 4.39 -7.37 24.00
CA LYS A 39 4.49 -7.52 25.47
C LYS A 39 3.71 -6.44 26.23
N ASN A 40 3.76 -5.19 25.75
CA ASN A 40 3.00 -4.09 26.34
C ASN A 40 1.48 -4.26 26.13
N PHE A 41 1.04 -4.67 24.94
CA PHE A 41 -0.37 -4.92 24.68
C PHE A 41 -0.92 -6.11 25.47
N GLN A 42 -0.14 -7.20 25.59
CA GLN A 42 -0.49 -8.33 26.46
C GLN A 42 -0.61 -7.89 27.92
N ARG A 43 0.26 -6.98 28.38
CA ARG A 43 0.12 -6.40 29.72
C ARG A 43 -1.18 -5.60 29.88
N SER A 44 -1.58 -4.84 28.86
CA SER A 44 -2.88 -4.17 28.84
C SER A 44 -4.05 -5.17 28.94
N VAL A 45 -3.99 -6.27 28.19
CA VAL A 45 -5.01 -7.35 28.25
C VAL A 45 -5.06 -8.01 29.62
N GLN A 46 -3.91 -8.22 30.28
CA GLN A 46 -3.87 -8.76 31.65
C GLN A 46 -4.54 -7.84 32.67
N LEU A 47 -4.41 -6.52 32.50
CA LEU A 47 -5.03 -5.53 33.40
C LEU A 47 -6.53 -5.42 33.16
N ASN A 48 -6.97 -5.53 31.90
CA ASN A 48 -8.39 -5.57 31.54
C ASN A 48 -8.64 -6.54 30.40
N THR A 49 -9.15 -7.71 30.73
CA THR A 49 -9.44 -8.78 29.76
C THR A 49 -10.58 -8.42 28.80
N ARG A 50 -11.44 -7.45 29.18
CA ARG A 50 -12.55 -6.93 28.35
C ARG A 50 -12.17 -5.71 27.53
N PHE A 51 -10.89 -5.41 27.36
CA PHE A 51 -10.47 -4.30 26.52
C PHE A 51 -10.24 -4.74 25.06
N ALA A 52 -11.31 -4.74 24.25
CA ALA A 52 -11.29 -5.20 22.86
C ALA A 52 -10.21 -4.53 21.99
N TYR A 53 -9.93 -3.26 22.24
CA TYR A 53 -8.90 -2.52 21.52
C TYR A 53 -7.49 -3.08 21.76
N ALA A 54 -7.16 -3.51 22.97
CA ALA A 54 -5.85 -4.11 23.26
C ALA A 54 -5.66 -5.46 22.56
N HIS A 55 -6.70 -6.31 22.52
CA HIS A 55 -6.70 -7.54 21.74
C HIS A 55 -6.52 -7.28 20.25
N THR A 56 -7.20 -6.26 19.73
CA THR A 56 -7.05 -5.83 18.34
C THR A 56 -5.61 -5.37 18.05
N LEU A 57 -4.97 -4.62 18.95
CA LEU A 57 -3.57 -4.21 18.80
C LEU A 57 -2.61 -5.39 18.85
N CYS A 58 -2.82 -6.37 19.75
CA CYS A 58 -2.08 -7.64 19.72
C CYS A 58 -2.19 -8.31 18.35
N GLY A 59 -3.40 -8.37 17.78
CA GLY A 59 -3.65 -8.93 16.45
C GLY A 59 -2.84 -8.24 15.35
N HIS A 60 -2.74 -6.91 15.38
CA HIS A 60 -1.94 -6.15 14.42
C HIS A 60 -0.44 -6.47 14.52
N GLU A 61 0.10 -6.59 15.73
CA GLU A 61 1.51 -6.96 15.95
C GLU A 61 1.80 -8.40 15.52
N TYR A 62 0.91 -9.35 15.82
CA TYR A 62 1.06 -10.73 15.34
C TYR A 62 1.08 -10.80 13.81
N VAL A 63 0.24 -10.03 13.12
CA VAL A 63 0.26 -9.94 11.65
C VAL A 63 1.55 -9.31 11.12
N ALA A 64 2.12 -8.33 11.84
CA ALA A 64 3.41 -7.74 11.48
C ALA A 64 4.57 -8.75 11.64
N LEU A 65 4.46 -9.66 12.61
CA LEU A 65 5.37 -10.79 12.84
C LEU A 65 5.06 -12.02 11.96
N GLU A 66 4.11 -11.92 11.03
CA GLU A 66 3.63 -13.02 10.17
C GLU A 66 3.03 -14.23 10.92
N ASP A 67 2.72 -14.07 12.21
CA ASP A 67 2.01 -15.05 13.03
C ASP A 67 0.49 -14.89 12.85
N PHE A 68 -0.01 -15.40 11.71
CA PHE A 68 -1.42 -15.26 11.37
C PHE A 68 -2.35 -16.05 12.29
N GLU A 69 -1.90 -17.15 12.90
CA GLU A 69 -2.73 -17.97 13.78
C GLU A 69 -3.07 -17.22 15.07
N ASN A 70 -2.07 -16.64 15.74
CA ASN A 70 -2.31 -15.85 16.94
C ASN A 70 -2.94 -14.49 16.62
N GLY A 71 -2.69 -13.94 15.43
CA GLY A 71 -3.41 -12.78 14.90
C GLY A 71 -4.91 -13.01 14.80
N ILE A 72 -5.34 -14.13 14.18
CA ILE A 72 -6.76 -14.49 14.07
C ILE A 72 -7.40 -14.65 15.45
N LYS A 73 -6.75 -15.38 16.37
CA LYS A 73 -7.27 -15.57 17.74
C LYS A 73 -7.47 -14.23 18.45
N SER A 74 -6.49 -13.34 18.37
CA SER A 74 -6.56 -12.01 19.00
C SER A 74 -7.71 -11.16 18.46
N TYR A 75 -7.94 -11.18 17.14
CA TYR A 75 -9.10 -10.49 16.57
C TYR A 75 -10.43 -11.14 16.95
N GLN A 76 -10.49 -12.48 17.02
CA GLN A 76 -11.69 -13.18 17.49
C GLN A 76 -12.00 -12.85 18.96
N ASP A 77 -11.00 -12.80 19.82
CA ASP A 77 -11.15 -12.39 21.22
C ASP A 77 -11.67 -10.95 21.33
N ALA A 78 -11.15 -10.03 20.51
CA ALA A 78 -11.66 -8.67 20.42
C ALA A 78 -13.14 -8.63 20.00
N LEU A 79 -13.55 -9.46 19.04
CA LEU A 79 -14.92 -9.53 18.53
C LEU A 79 -15.89 -10.23 19.48
N GLN A 80 -15.41 -11.15 20.32
CA GLN A 80 -16.22 -11.73 21.41
C GLN A 80 -16.57 -10.67 22.46
N ILE A 81 -15.68 -9.71 22.68
CA ILE A 81 -15.88 -8.60 23.62
C ILE A 81 -16.73 -7.50 22.99
N ASP A 82 -16.40 -7.09 21.77
CA ASP A 82 -17.11 -6.06 21.01
C ASP A 82 -17.31 -6.52 19.55
N SER A 83 -18.50 -7.04 19.26
CA SER A 83 -18.87 -7.53 17.93
C SER A 83 -18.92 -6.42 16.87
N ARG A 84 -18.98 -5.15 17.29
CA ARG A 84 -18.98 -3.97 16.43
C ARG A 84 -17.59 -3.35 16.29
N HIS A 85 -16.53 -4.03 16.73
CA HIS A 85 -15.17 -3.54 16.57
C HIS A 85 -14.68 -3.69 15.13
N TYR A 86 -14.96 -2.69 14.29
CA TYR A 86 -14.66 -2.76 12.85
C TYR A 86 -13.16 -2.98 12.54
N ASN A 87 -12.24 -2.50 13.41
CA ASN A 87 -10.81 -2.72 13.24
C ASN A 87 -10.43 -4.21 13.31
N ALA A 88 -11.10 -4.99 14.15
CA ALA A 88 -10.85 -6.43 14.25
C ALA A 88 -11.40 -7.18 13.02
N TRP A 89 -12.59 -6.80 12.53
CA TRP A 89 -13.12 -7.31 11.26
C TRP A 89 -12.20 -6.98 10.08
N TYR A 90 -11.72 -5.74 10.01
CA TYR A 90 -10.73 -5.31 9.01
C TYR A 90 -9.43 -6.12 9.11
N GLY A 91 -8.91 -6.33 10.33
CA GLY A 91 -7.72 -7.13 10.59
C GLY A 91 -7.85 -8.59 10.12
N LEU A 92 -8.99 -9.24 10.40
CA LEU A 92 -9.29 -10.57 9.86
C LEU A 92 -9.34 -10.56 8.32
N GLY A 93 -10.03 -9.57 7.72
CA GLY A 93 -10.09 -9.42 6.27
C GLY A 93 -8.70 -9.30 5.63
N MET A 94 -7.79 -8.58 6.27
CA MET A 94 -6.39 -8.44 5.85
C MET A 94 -5.60 -9.75 5.94
N ILE A 95 -5.78 -10.53 7.02
CA ILE A 95 -5.13 -11.85 7.14
C ILE A 95 -5.60 -12.78 6.02
N PHE A 96 -6.91 -12.88 5.82
CA PHE A 96 -7.46 -13.74 4.78
C PHE A 96 -7.10 -13.27 3.37
N LEU A 97 -6.97 -11.96 3.15
CA LEU A 97 -6.48 -11.40 1.89
C LEU A 97 -5.04 -11.86 1.61
N ARG A 98 -4.15 -11.81 2.63
CA ARG A 98 -2.76 -12.27 2.50
C ARG A 98 -2.66 -13.78 2.30
N GLN A 99 -3.59 -14.55 2.85
CA GLN A 99 -3.69 -16.00 2.61
C GLN A 99 -4.39 -16.36 1.29
N GLU A 100 -4.73 -15.38 0.45
CA GLU A 100 -5.45 -15.56 -0.82
C GLU A 100 -6.84 -16.23 -0.68
N LYS A 101 -7.42 -16.19 0.52
CA LYS A 101 -8.76 -16.68 0.84
C LYS A 101 -9.77 -15.56 0.62
N PHE A 102 -9.99 -15.21 -0.64
CA PHE A 102 -10.69 -13.98 -1.02
C PHE A 102 -12.17 -13.93 -0.61
N GLU A 103 -12.87 -15.06 -0.56
CA GLU A 103 -14.27 -15.15 -0.12
C GLU A 103 -14.44 -14.80 1.36
N PHE A 104 -13.54 -15.34 2.21
CA PHE A 104 -13.49 -15.00 3.62
C PHE A 104 -13.09 -13.54 3.83
N SER A 105 -12.11 -13.07 3.06
CA SER A 105 -11.68 -11.68 3.06
C SER A 105 -12.84 -10.72 2.70
N GLU A 106 -13.59 -11.01 1.63
CA GLU A 106 -14.78 -10.23 1.25
C GLU A 106 -15.77 -10.17 2.41
N HIS A 107 -16.13 -11.31 3.00
CA HIS A 107 -17.08 -11.36 4.12
C HIS A 107 -16.68 -10.43 5.26
N HIS A 108 -15.43 -10.53 5.72
CA HIS A 108 -14.93 -9.72 6.84
C HIS A 108 -14.85 -8.23 6.50
N PHE A 109 -14.39 -7.87 5.30
CA PHE A 109 -14.37 -6.47 4.86
C PHE A 109 -15.78 -5.90 4.69
N ARG A 110 -16.74 -6.70 4.19
CA ARG A 110 -18.14 -6.28 4.10
C ARG A 110 -18.70 -6.00 5.49
N THR A 111 -18.46 -6.86 6.47
CA THR A 111 -18.90 -6.64 7.85
C THR A 111 -18.28 -5.38 8.44
N ALA A 112 -16.96 -5.17 8.25
CA ALA A 112 -16.28 -3.94 8.66
C ALA A 112 -16.89 -2.69 8.01
N PHE A 113 -17.23 -2.76 6.72
CA PHE A 113 -17.85 -1.68 5.96
C PHE A 113 -19.28 -1.36 6.45
N HIS A 114 -20.09 -2.36 6.79
CA HIS A 114 -21.42 -2.12 7.36
C HIS A 114 -21.36 -1.37 8.70
N ILE A 115 -20.30 -1.60 9.48
CA ILE A 115 -20.09 -0.91 10.76
C ILE A 115 -19.54 0.51 10.54
N ASN A 116 -18.57 0.68 9.63
CA ASN A 116 -17.97 1.97 9.30
C ASN A 116 -18.03 2.25 7.78
N PRO A 117 -19.17 2.74 7.27
CA PRO A 117 -19.40 2.91 5.83
C PRO A 117 -18.69 4.12 5.23
N ARG A 118 -18.00 4.95 6.02
CA ARG A 118 -17.27 6.13 5.52
C ARG A 118 -15.78 5.88 5.33
N SER A 119 -15.27 4.72 5.73
CA SER A 119 -13.85 4.42 5.62
C SER A 119 -13.46 4.10 4.18
N SER A 120 -12.76 5.03 3.52
CA SER A 120 -12.21 4.83 2.18
C SER A 120 -11.24 3.65 2.13
N VAL A 121 -10.47 3.43 3.21
CA VAL A 121 -9.53 2.32 3.35
C VAL A 121 -10.25 0.96 3.31
N ILE A 122 -11.33 0.79 4.09
CA ILE A 122 -12.08 -0.48 4.09
C ILE A 122 -12.70 -0.74 2.70
N MET A 123 -13.24 0.29 2.06
CA MET A 123 -13.79 0.17 0.71
C MET A 123 -12.71 -0.25 -0.31
N SER A 124 -11.51 0.34 -0.25
CA SER A 124 -10.37 -0.04 -1.09
C SER A 124 -10.01 -1.52 -0.98
N TYR A 125 -9.91 -2.04 0.24
CA TYR A 125 -9.59 -3.45 0.45
C TYR A 125 -10.74 -4.39 0.09
N LEU A 126 -12.00 -3.99 0.33
CA LEU A 126 -13.18 -4.71 -0.16
C LEU A 126 -13.17 -4.79 -1.70
N GLY A 127 -12.90 -3.68 -2.39
CA GLY A 127 -12.78 -3.65 -3.85
C GLY A 127 -11.62 -4.52 -4.35
N THR A 128 -10.50 -4.56 -3.63
CA THR A 128 -9.37 -5.43 -3.95
C THR A 128 -9.76 -6.91 -3.83
N ALA A 129 -10.45 -7.30 -2.76
CA ALA A 129 -10.96 -8.67 -2.59
C ALA A 129 -11.97 -9.05 -3.69
N LEU A 130 -12.90 -8.14 -4.04
CA LEU A 130 -13.86 -8.35 -5.13
C LEU A 130 -13.17 -8.54 -6.49
N HIS A 131 -12.13 -7.76 -6.77
CA HIS A 131 -11.35 -7.89 -7.99
C HIS A 131 -10.63 -9.26 -8.07
N ALA A 132 -10.05 -9.72 -6.95
CA ALA A 132 -9.42 -11.03 -6.88
C ALA A 132 -10.43 -12.17 -7.16
N LEU A 133 -11.68 -12.01 -6.70
CA LEU A 133 -12.82 -12.88 -7.00
C LEU A 133 -13.39 -12.72 -8.43
N LYS A 134 -12.68 -12.01 -9.33
CA LYS A 134 -13.09 -11.73 -10.72
C LYS A 134 -14.36 -10.88 -10.85
N ARG A 135 -14.82 -10.25 -9.77
CA ARG A 135 -15.96 -9.30 -9.75
C ARG A 135 -15.46 -7.87 -9.94
N SER A 136 -14.70 -7.64 -11.02
CA SER A 136 -13.99 -6.38 -11.26
C SER A 136 -14.91 -5.17 -11.47
N GLU A 137 -16.12 -5.36 -12.01
CA GLU A 137 -17.09 -4.27 -12.16
C GLU A 137 -17.64 -3.79 -10.81
N ASP A 138 -17.94 -4.72 -9.90
CA ASP A 138 -18.34 -4.39 -8.53
C ASP A 138 -17.19 -3.70 -7.78
N ALA A 139 -15.96 -4.17 -7.98
CA ALA A 139 -14.77 -3.56 -7.42
C ALA A 139 -14.63 -2.09 -7.84
N ILE A 140 -14.80 -1.78 -9.14
CA ILE A 140 -14.74 -0.40 -9.64
C ILE A 140 -15.82 0.47 -8.99
N LYS A 141 -17.06 -0.01 -8.86
CA LYS A 141 -18.14 0.74 -8.19
C LYS A 141 -17.79 1.05 -6.74
N ILE A 142 -17.23 0.09 -6.01
CA ILE A 142 -16.78 0.29 -4.62
C ILE A 142 -15.61 1.29 -4.56
N MET A 143 -14.67 1.25 -5.51
CA MET A 143 -13.59 2.24 -5.60
C MET A 143 -14.14 3.64 -5.84
N ASP A 144 -15.14 3.81 -6.71
CA ASP A 144 -15.77 5.11 -6.95
C ASP A 144 -16.41 5.68 -5.67
N CYS A 145 -17.10 4.82 -4.90
CA CYS A 145 -17.61 5.20 -3.58
C CYS A 145 -16.48 5.58 -2.60
N ALA A 146 -15.34 4.89 -2.64
CA ALA A 146 -14.19 5.18 -1.80
C ALA A 146 -13.56 6.54 -2.14
N ILE A 147 -13.39 6.84 -3.44
CA ILE A 147 -12.86 8.11 -3.96
C ILE A 147 -13.81 9.26 -3.59
N PHE A 148 -15.12 9.04 -3.73
CA PHE A 148 -16.12 10.04 -3.35
C PHE A 148 -16.10 10.33 -1.84
N SER A 149 -15.93 9.29 -1.02
CA SER A 149 -15.90 9.42 0.44
C SER A 149 -14.66 10.14 0.96
N ASP A 150 -13.49 9.89 0.36
CA ASP A 150 -12.23 10.53 0.71
C ASP A 150 -11.36 10.78 -0.53
N ARG A 151 -11.54 11.96 -1.12
CA ARG A 151 -10.80 12.40 -2.32
C ARG A 151 -9.30 12.58 -2.07
N LYS A 152 -8.85 12.72 -0.82
CA LYS A 152 -7.42 12.92 -0.50
C LYS A 152 -6.65 11.61 -0.40
N ASN A 153 -7.34 10.49 -0.23
CA ASN A 153 -6.70 9.18 -0.17
C ASN A 153 -6.28 8.74 -1.59
N PRO A 154 -4.99 8.55 -1.88
CA PRO A 154 -4.53 8.11 -3.19
C PRO A 154 -4.81 6.63 -3.48
N LEU A 155 -5.01 5.82 -2.43
CA LEU A 155 -5.09 4.36 -2.51
C LEU A 155 -6.23 3.87 -3.44
N PRO A 156 -7.50 4.34 -3.29
CA PRO A 156 -8.58 3.85 -4.13
C PRO A 156 -8.43 4.22 -5.60
N MET A 157 -7.89 5.41 -5.91
CA MET A 157 -7.63 5.84 -7.28
C MET A 157 -6.54 4.97 -7.93
N TYR A 158 -5.45 4.73 -7.21
CA TYR A 158 -4.37 3.88 -7.70
C TYR A 158 -4.83 2.42 -7.91
N GLN A 159 -5.63 1.89 -6.98
CA GLN A 159 -6.19 0.54 -7.12
C GLN A 159 -7.20 0.44 -8.27
N LYS A 160 -8.08 1.44 -8.44
CA LYS A 160 -9.00 1.53 -9.59
C LYS A 160 -8.23 1.51 -10.91
N ALA A 161 -7.15 2.28 -11.03
CA ALA A 161 -6.32 2.30 -12.23
C ALA A 161 -5.68 0.92 -12.52
N ASN A 162 -5.19 0.21 -11.50
CA ASN A 162 -4.67 -1.15 -11.66
C ASN A 162 -5.76 -2.13 -12.13
N ILE A 163 -6.97 -2.05 -11.56
CA ILE A 163 -8.10 -2.88 -12.00
C ILE A 163 -8.45 -2.58 -13.46
N LEU A 164 -8.53 -1.31 -13.86
CA LEU A 164 -8.79 -0.92 -15.24
C LEU A 164 -7.70 -1.38 -16.20
N MET A 165 -6.43 -1.31 -15.79
CA MET A 165 -5.31 -1.86 -16.54
C MET A 165 -5.43 -3.37 -16.75
N SER A 166 -5.83 -4.12 -15.71
CA SER A 166 -6.03 -5.58 -15.81
C SER A 166 -7.19 -5.97 -16.74
N LEU A 167 -8.16 -5.06 -16.93
CA LEU A 167 -9.28 -5.20 -17.86
C LEU A 167 -8.96 -4.64 -19.26
N GLU A 168 -7.72 -4.23 -19.50
CA GLU A 168 -7.27 -3.59 -20.75
C GLU A 168 -8.01 -2.29 -21.11
N LYS A 169 -8.69 -1.66 -20.13
CA LYS A 169 -9.34 -0.36 -20.26
C LYS A 169 -8.33 0.76 -20.04
N PHE A 170 -7.35 0.86 -20.93
CA PHE A 170 -6.19 1.71 -20.78
C PHE A 170 -6.51 3.21 -20.70
N ASP A 171 -7.45 3.70 -21.50
CA ASP A 171 -7.78 5.13 -21.54
C ASP A 171 -8.38 5.59 -20.20
N GLY A 172 -9.36 4.85 -19.68
CA GLY A 172 -9.94 5.13 -18.36
C GLY A 172 -8.92 4.98 -17.22
N ALA A 173 -7.95 4.06 -17.34
CA ALA A 173 -6.87 3.95 -16.35
C ALA A 173 -5.96 5.18 -16.36
N LEU A 174 -5.61 5.70 -17.55
CA LEU A 174 -4.81 6.91 -17.70
C LEU A 174 -5.54 8.15 -17.18
N GLU A 175 -6.85 8.28 -17.41
CA GLU A 175 -7.66 9.39 -16.87
C GLU A 175 -7.61 9.42 -15.33
N VAL A 176 -7.81 8.27 -14.68
CA VAL A 176 -7.74 8.15 -13.21
C VAL A 176 -6.33 8.47 -12.70
N LEU A 177 -5.28 8.04 -13.40
CA LEU A 177 -3.90 8.32 -13.02
C LEU A 177 -3.51 9.78 -13.22
N GLN A 178 -4.05 10.44 -14.26
CA GLN A 178 -3.88 11.88 -14.47
C GLN A 178 -4.51 12.66 -13.32
N GLU A 179 -5.72 12.29 -12.90
CA GLU A 179 -6.37 12.91 -11.75
C GLU A 179 -5.55 12.68 -10.46
N LEU A 180 -5.08 11.44 -10.23
CA LEU A 180 -4.27 11.09 -9.06
C LEU A 180 -2.94 11.88 -9.01
N LYS A 181 -2.30 12.09 -10.16
CA LYS A 181 -1.05 12.84 -10.27
C LYS A 181 -1.19 14.29 -9.78
N GLU A 182 -2.35 14.92 -9.95
CA GLU A 182 -2.60 16.28 -9.45
C GLU A 182 -2.64 16.33 -7.90
N TYR A 183 -3.11 15.26 -7.25
CA TYR A 183 -3.15 15.15 -5.79
C TYR A 183 -1.84 14.64 -5.18
N ALA A 184 -1.14 13.73 -5.87
CA ALA A 184 0.08 13.07 -5.40
C ALA A 184 1.21 13.14 -6.46
N PRO A 185 1.72 14.34 -6.79
CA PRO A 185 2.64 14.52 -7.92
C PRO A 185 4.03 13.89 -7.71
N ARG A 186 4.39 13.56 -6.47
CA ARG A 186 5.68 12.97 -6.09
C ARG A 186 5.63 11.45 -5.94
N GLU A 187 4.52 10.82 -6.27
CA GLU A 187 4.37 9.38 -6.16
C GLU A 187 4.91 8.68 -7.41
N GLY A 188 6.13 8.13 -7.32
CA GLY A 188 6.81 7.49 -8.46
C GLY A 188 6.03 6.30 -9.06
N SER A 189 5.29 5.55 -8.23
CA SER A 189 4.49 4.41 -8.68
C SER A 189 3.35 4.79 -9.63
N VAL A 190 2.82 6.02 -9.55
CA VAL A 190 1.81 6.52 -10.48
C VAL A 190 2.39 6.60 -11.90
N TYR A 191 3.58 7.20 -12.05
CA TYR A 191 4.26 7.31 -13.33
C TYR A 191 4.74 5.95 -13.85
N ALA A 192 5.18 5.06 -12.96
CA ALA A 192 5.54 3.68 -13.33
C ALA A 192 4.32 2.96 -13.95
N LEU A 193 3.14 3.11 -13.36
CA LEU A 193 1.92 2.50 -13.90
C LEU A 193 1.50 3.12 -15.24
N MET A 194 1.57 4.45 -15.37
CA MET A 194 1.33 5.12 -16.66
C MET A 194 2.31 4.65 -17.75
N GLY A 195 3.59 4.49 -17.41
CA GLY A 195 4.60 3.95 -18.32
C GLY A 195 4.28 2.53 -18.77
N LYS A 196 3.85 1.65 -17.84
CA LYS A 196 3.39 0.29 -18.16
C LYS A 196 2.18 0.31 -19.11
N ILE A 197 1.23 1.22 -18.91
CA ILE A 197 0.07 1.38 -19.80
C ILE A 197 0.49 1.82 -21.20
N TYR A 198 1.32 2.86 -21.33
CA TYR A 198 1.81 3.31 -22.63
C TYR A 198 2.62 2.26 -23.38
N LYS A 199 3.40 1.45 -22.64
CA LYS A 199 4.10 0.29 -23.21
C LYS A 199 3.12 -0.72 -23.80
N ARG A 200 2.03 -1.05 -23.09
CA ARG A 200 0.96 -1.96 -23.58
C ARG A 200 0.25 -1.39 -24.82
N GLN A 201 0.15 -0.07 -24.94
CA GLN A 201 -0.37 0.61 -26.14
C GLN A 201 0.67 0.78 -27.28
N ASN A 202 1.88 0.21 -27.18
CA ASN A 202 3.00 0.39 -28.12
C ASN A 202 3.49 1.84 -28.29
N MET A 203 3.18 2.74 -27.35
CA MET A 203 3.68 4.12 -27.34
C MET A 203 5.02 4.20 -26.60
N HIS A 204 6.07 3.62 -27.20
CA HIS A 204 7.39 3.45 -26.59
C HIS A 204 8.00 4.77 -26.07
N GLU A 205 7.90 5.87 -26.82
CA GLU A 205 8.45 7.16 -26.42
C GLU A 205 7.82 7.69 -25.13
N LYS A 206 6.49 7.63 -25.02
CA LYS A 206 5.76 8.06 -23.81
C LYS A 206 6.03 7.14 -22.63
N ALA A 207 6.15 5.83 -22.87
CA ALA A 207 6.49 4.87 -21.83
C ALA A 207 7.86 5.19 -21.22
N MET A 208 8.88 5.41 -22.07
CA MET A 208 10.24 5.75 -21.66
C MET A 208 10.31 7.05 -20.87
N LEU A 209 9.56 8.07 -21.30
CA LEU A 209 9.45 9.33 -20.57
C LEU A 209 8.93 9.11 -19.14
N HIS A 210 7.82 8.38 -19.00
CA HIS A 210 7.20 8.17 -17.68
C HIS A 210 7.99 7.23 -16.78
N PHE A 211 8.69 6.23 -17.34
CA PHE A 211 9.63 5.44 -16.58
C PHE A 211 10.83 6.25 -16.09
N GLY A 212 11.35 7.19 -16.91
CA GLY A 212 12.38 8.13 -16.48
C GLY A 212 11.92 8.99 -15.29
N ILE A 213 10.74 9.59 -15.40
CA ILE A 213 10.14 10.38 -14.31
C ILE A 213 9.93 9.52 -13.05
N ALA A 214 9.43 8.29 -13.21
CA ALA A 214 9.24 7.37 -12.09
C ALA A 214 10.56 7.12 -11.35
N LEU A 215 11.65 6.84 -12.06
CA LEU A 215 12.97 6.59 -11.48
C LEU A 215 13.53 7.82 -10.75
N ASP A 216 13.35 9.02 -11.31
CA ASP A 216 13.75 10.27 -10.67
C ASP A 216 13.01 10.50 -9.33
N LEU A 217 11.75 10.04 -9.25
CA LEU A 217 10.91 10.12 -8.05
C LEU A 217 11.16 9.00 -7.04
N LYS A 218 12.15 8.12 -7.26
CA LYS A 218 12.50 6.97 -6.40
C LYS A 218 11.28 6.06 -6.16
N PRO A 219 10.87 5.28 -7.17
CA PRO A 219 9.71 4.40 -7.05
C PRO A 219 10.08 3.18 -6.19
N SER A 220 9.09 2.33 -5.90
CA SER A 220 9.30 1.05 -5.21
C SER A 220 10.42 0.23 -5.85
N ALA A 221 11.18 -0.54 -5.05
CA ALA A 221 12.21 -1.45 -5.57
C ALA A 221 11.66 -2.43 -6.62
N THR A 222 10.41 -2.88 -6.44
CA THR A 222 9.70 -3.71 -7.42
C THR A 222 9.51 -2.99 -8.74
N ASP A 223 9.08 -1.72 -8.69
CA ASP A 223 8.90 -0.91 -9.89
C ASP A 223 10.24 -0.62 -10.58
N VAL A 224 11.31 -0.36 -9.81
CA VAL A 224 12.67 -0.18 -10.38
C VAL A 224 13.11 -1.44 -11.13
N ALA A 225 12.87 -2.63 -10.58
CA ALA A 225 13.21 -3.89 -11.24
C ALA A 225 12.44 -4.07 -12.56
N THR A 226 11.12 -3.89 -12.52
CA THR A 226 10.28 -3.99 -13.73
C THR A 226 10.67 -2.96 -14.80
N ILE A 227 10.90 -1.72 -14.38
CA ILE A 227 11.33 -0.64 -15.27
C ILE A 227 12.66 -1.01 -15.94
N LYS A 228 13.65 -1.51 -15.19
CA LYS A 228 14.95 -1.93 -15.73
C LYS A 228 14.84 -3.08 -16.72
N GLU A 229 14.01 -4.08 -16.43
CA GLU A 229 13.73 -5.17 -17.37
C GLU A 229 13.12 -4.63 -18.68
N ASP A 230 12.18 -3.70 -18.56
CA ASP A 230 11.51 -3.07 -19.70
C ASP A 230 12.50 -2.25 -20.56
N PHE A 231 13.38 -1.48 -19.94
CA PHE A 231 14.46 -0.73 -20.63
C PHE A 231 15.43 -1.66 -21.36
N LYS A 232 15.81 -2.80 -20.75
CA LYS A 232 16.72 -3.77 -21.37
C LYS A 232 16.13 -4.37 -22.64
N PHE A 233 14.82 -4.64 -22.64
CA PHE A 233 14.10 -5.18 -23.78
C PHE A 233 14.02 -4.18 -24.95
N ASP A 234 13.69 -2.92 -24.69
CA ASP A 234 13.60 -1.90 -25.76
C ASP A 234 14.98 -1.55 -26.35
N VAL A 235 16.06 -1.52 -25.56
CA VAL A 235 17.43 -1.32 -26.10
C VAL A 235 17.86 -2.48 -27.02
N SER A 236 17.51 -3.73 -26.70
CA SER A 236 17.78 -4.87 -27.59
C SER A 236 16.99 -4.80 -28.91
N ARG A 237 15.77 -4.24 -28.88
CA ARG A 237 14.95 -4.04 -30.08
C ARG A 237 15.48 -2.90 -30.95
N ILE A 238 15.93 -1.80 -30.34
CA ILE A 238 16.54 -0.66 -31.06
C ILE A 238 17.86 -1.07 -31.75
N ARG A 239 18.68 -1.92 -31.12
CA ARG A 239 19.89 -2.47 -31.74
C ARG A 239 19.60 -3.36 -32.97
N LEU A 240 18.45 -4.02 -33.01
CA LEU A 240 18.01 -4.81 -34.17
C LEU A 240 17.46 -3.94 -35.31
N THR A 241 16.99 -2.73 -35.03
CA THR A 241 16.48 -1.78 -36.05
C THR A 241 17.55 -0.83 -36.60
N GLN A 242 18.80 -0.91 -36.14
CA GLN A 242 19.90 -0.03 -36.59
C GLN A 242 20.38 -0.27 -38.04
N HIS A 243 19.72 -1.11 -38.82
CA HIS A 243 19.99 -1.17 -40.26
C HIS A 243 19.22 -0.14 -41.09
N GLU A 244 18.14 0.49 -40.60
CA GLU A 244 17.42 1.51 -41.37
C GLU A 244 16.66 2.50 -40.46
N CYS A 245 17.26 3.64 -40.09
CA CYS A 245 16.51 4.84 -39.63
C CYS A 245 17.40 6.11 -39.65
N PRO A 246 17.29 6.99 -40.66
CA PRO A 246 18.16 8.15 -40.84
C PRO A 246 17.62 9.47 -40.24
N CYS A 247 16.94 9.46 -39.09
CA CYS A 247 16.27 10.67 -38.56
C CYS A 247 16.87 11.28 -37.27
N ILE A 248 17.98 10.76 -36.73
CA ILE A 248 18.63 11.36 -35.55
C ILE A 248 19.85 12.19 -35.98
N VAL A 249 19.63 13.19 -36.86
CA VAL A 249 20.60 14.26 -37.08
C VAL A 249 19.81 15.57 -37.25
N GLY A 250 19.65 16.33 -36.18
CA GLY A 250 19.18 17.73 -36.30
C GLY A 250 18.61 18.34 -35.03
N SER A 251 19.32 19.36 -34.51
CA SER A 251 18.97 20.27 -33.39
C SER A 251 18.93 19.59 -32.00
N GLY A 252 19.72 19.95 -31.00
CA GLY A 252 20.19 21.27 -30.59
C GLY A 252 19.72 21.46 -29.15
N THR A 253 20.61 21.25 -28.18
CA THR A 253 20.43 21.49 -26.72
C THR A 253 19.37 20.68 -25.97
N LEU A 254 19.59 19.37 -25.83
CA LEU A 254 19.26 18.64 -24.60
C LEU A 254 20.53 17.91 -24.16
N ARG A 255 20.94 18.13 -22.91
CA ARG A 255 22.13 17.49 -22.31
C ARG A 255 22.06 15.98 -22.54
N ASN A 256 23.01 15.46 -23.31
CA ASN A 256 23.32 14.05 -23.41
C ASN A 256 23.56 13.47 -22.00
N ARG A 257 22.52 12.92 -21.38
CA ARG A 257 22.67 11.78 -20.48
C ARG A 257 22.27 10.56 -21.29
N SER A 258 23.27 9.91 -21.86
CA SER A 258 23.07 8.65 -22.57
C SER A 258 22.44 7.64 -21.62
N VAL A 259 21.57 6.79 -22.17
CA VAL A 259 20.92 5.66 -21.46
C VAL A 259 21.94 4.76 -20.73
N GLU A 260 23.21 4.80 -21.17
CA GLU A 260 24.35 4.10 -20.58
C GLU A 260 24.72 4.62 -19.17
N THR A 261 24.46 5.90 -18.85
CA THR A 261 24.75 6.44 -17.51
C THR A 261 23.81 5.87 -16.43
N TRP A 262 22.64 5.35 -16.82
CA TRP A 262 21.70 4.68 -15.92
C TRP A 262 22.03 3.20 -15.67
N LEU A 263 22.82 2.58 -16.56
CA LEU A 263 23.19 1.16 -16.48
C LEU A 263 24.43 0.89 -15.62
N GLY A 264 25.15 1.93 -15.17
CA GLY A 264 26.45 1.81 -14.48
C GLY A 264 26.58 2.61 -13.18
N ILE A 265 26.30 1.95 -12.06
CA ILE A 265 26.96 2.07 -10.73
C ILE A 265 27.10 3.49 -10.14
N HIS A 266 26.35 3.78 -9.07
CA HIS A 266 26.94 4.25 -7.81
C HIS A 266 26.42 3.35 -6.68
N ALA A 267 27.34 2.64 -6.03
CA ALA A 267 27.09 1.88 -4.83
C ALA A 267 26.79 2.83 -3.66
N ALA A 268 25.64 2.64 -3.02
CA ALA A 268 25.36 3.14 -1.68
C ALA A 268 24.41 2.16 -0.97
N ALA A 269 24.73 1.90 0.30
CA ALA A 269 24.18 0.89 1.21
C ALA A 269 22.63 0.85 1.34
N PRO A 270 22.05 -0.28 1.79
CA PRO A 270 20.60 -0.47 1.82
C PRO A 270 19.96 0.37 2.93
N LEU A 271 18.95 1.16 2.57
CA LEU A 271 17.97 1.75 3.49
C LEU A 271 16.63 1.09 3.20
N GLU A 272 16.33 0.01 3.91
CA GLU A 272 15.00 -0.60 3.99
C GLU A 272 14.09 0.22 4.90
N LEU A 273 13.08 0.88 4.36
CA LEU A 273 11.98 1.56 5.08
C LEU A 273 10.93 1.93 3.99
N VAL A 274 9.61 1.78 4.04
CA VAL A 274 8.60 1.20 4.93
C VAL A 274 7.32 1.07 4.09
N PHE A 275 6.72 -0.11 3.97
CA PHE A 275 5.27 -0.20 3.76
C PHE A 275 4.67 -0.84 5.02
N GLY A 276 4.21 0.02 5.93
CA GLY A 276 3.45 -0.37 7.11
C GLY A 276 2.10 0.34 7.03
N PRO A 277 0.97 -0.38 7.02
CA PRO A 277 -0.34 0.24 6.93
C PRO A 277 -0.87 0.54 8.34
N TYR A 278 -0.25 1.43 9.12
CA TYR A 278 -0.83 1.83 10.42
C TYR A 278 -0.60 3.31 10.72
N LYS A 279 -1.58 4.13 10.33
CA LYS A 279 -1.96 5.35 11.05
C LYS A 279 -3.47 5.31 11.23
N ILE A 280 -3.90 4.64 12.29
CA ILE A 280 -5.21 4.88 12.90
C ILE A 280 -4.89 5.69 14.16
N ILE A 281 -5.37 6.93 14.20
CA ILE A 281 -5.36 7.79 15.39
C ILE A 281 -6.38 7.21 16.38
#